data_AF-A0A3L7Q788-F1
#
_entry.id   AF-A0A3L7Q788-F1
#
_cell.length_a   1.000
_cell.length_b   1.000
_cell.length_c   1.000
_cell.angle_alpha   90.00
_cell.angle_beta   90.00
_cell.angle_gamma   90.00
#
_symmetry.space_group_name_H-M   'P 1'
#
loop_
_entity.id
_entity.type
_entity.pdbx_description
1 polymer ?
#
loop_
_entity_poly.entity_id
_entity_poly.type
_entity_poly.pdbx_seq_one_letter_code
_entity_poly.pdbx_strand_id
1 'polypeptide(L)'
;MATKKYFVLDTNVLLHNPQAIFKFEEHEVVIPLTVIEELDTFKKNNDETGRNARQVVRGLDKLRSIGHLFEGVVWNEQGGIIRVARVEPMEDERSLELNKNDNLILSVAAKLNRQGLRTIFITKDINARVKCDALGIDTEDFEADRVDADWLHSGYCSMQVSTEVIDSLYQERQLPRTMLDVTPGRTPDGQLMKSEDLVPNQFVILIDQADS
;
A
#
# COMPACT_ATOMS: atom_id res chain seq x y z
N MET A 1 -17.44 -11.59 16.46
CA MET A 1 -16.53 -10.48 16.10
C MET A 1 -15.24 -11.12 15.66
N ALA A 2 -14.74 -10.81 14.47
CA ALA A 2 -13.47 -11.36 14.01
C ALA A 2 -12.34 -10.86 14.92
N THR A 3 -11.45 -11.76 15.35
CA THR A 3 -10.29 -11.39 16.16
C THR A 3 -9.32 -10.56 15.32
N LYS A 4 -8.98 -9.36 15.80
CA LYS A 4 -8.05 -8.45 15.12
C LYS A 4 -6.71 -9.13 14.84
N LYS A 5 -6.25 -9.08 13.59
CA LYS A 5 -4.95 -9.59 13.14
C LYS A 5 -3.92 -8.45 13.08
N TYR A 6 -2.65 -8.82 13.19
CA TYR A 6 -1.50 -7.92 13.07
C TYR A 6 -0.63 -8.39 11.90
N PHE A 7 -0.53 -7.57 10.86
CA PHE A 7 0.22 -7.87 9.65
C PHE A 7 1.55 -7.12 9.68
N VAL A 8 2.66 -7.87 9.73
CA VAL A 8 4.01 -7.29 9.65
C VAL A 8 4.48 -7.38 8.22
N LEU A 9 4.80 -6.25 7.60
CA LEU A 9 5.18 -6.22 6.19
C LEU A 9 6.69 -6.21 6.00
N ASP A 10 7.14 -7.00 5.03
CA ASP A 10 8.48 -6.98 4.46
C ASP A 10 8.63 -5.83 3.44
N THR A 11 9.83 -5.27 3.32
CA THR A 11 10.18 -4.24 2.33
C THR A 11 9.91 -4.71 0.90
N ASN A 12 10.24 -5.96 0.58
CA ASN A 12 10.05 -6.47 -0.79
C ASN A 12 8.58 -6.43 -1.22
N VAL A 13 7.64 -6.66 -0.30
CA VAL A 13 6.20 -6.55 -0.58
C VAL A 13 5.85 -5.13 -0.99
N LEU A 14 6.39 -4.13 -0.28
CA LEU A 14 6.14 -2.71 -0.53
C LEU A 14 6.81 -2.20 -1.81
N LEU A 15 7.99 -2.73 -2.15
CA LEU A 15 8.69 -2.42 -3.40
C LEU A 15 7.98 -3.00 -4.62
N HIS A 16 7.23 -4.10 -4.47
CA HIS A 16 6.40 -4.67 -5.53
C HIS A 16 4.99 -4.07 -5.58
N ASN A 17 4.38 -3.80 -4.43
CA ASN A 17 3.05 -3.19 -4.35
C ASN A 17 3.02 -2.08 -3.28
N PRO A 18 3.10 -0.81 -3.68
CA PRO A 18 3.11 0.32 -2.74
C PRO A 18 1.75 0.55 -2.05
N GLN A 19 0.68 -0.13 -2.48
CA GLN A 19 -0.64 -0.06 -1.85
C GLN A 19 -0.85 -1.15 -0.78
N ALA A 20 0.09 -2.09 -0.61
CA ALA A 20 -0.07 -3.18 0.34
C ALA A 20 -0.40 -2.70 1.77
N ILE A 21 0.15 -1.57 2.23
CA ILE A 21 -0.14 -1.01 3.56
C ILE A 21 -1.62 -0.68 3.79
N PHE A 22 -2.42 -0.56 2.72
CA PHE A 22 -3.85 -0.21 2.74
C PHE A 22 -4.76 -1.40 2.39
N LYS A 23 -4.28 -2.64 2.47
CA LYS A 23 -5.02 -3.84 2.01
C LYS A 23 -5.55 -4.73 3.13
N PHE A 24 -5.55 -4.26 4.38
CA PHE A 24 -5.82 -5.10 5.55
C PHE A 24 -7.08 -4.66 6.33
N GLU A 25 -8.05 -4.06 5.66
CA GLU A 25 -9.40 -3.77 6.18
C GLU A 25 -9.42 -3.26 7.64
N GLU A 26 -10.06 -3.96 8.59
CA GLU A 26 -10.16 -3.61 10.00
C GLU A 26 -8.92 -3.97 10.85
N HIS A 27 -7.92 -4.58 10.22
CA HIS A 27 -6.75 -5.11 10.90
C HIS A 27 -5.61 -4.08 11.03
N GLU A 28 -4.59 -4.45 11.79
CA GLU A 28 -3.44 -3.57 12.02
C GLU A 28 -2.26 -3.98 11.15
N VAL A 29 -1.75 -3.01 10.39
CA VAL A 29 -0.51 -3.12 9.63
C VAL A 29 0.62 -2.53 10.45
N VAL A 30 1.64 -3.33 10.69
CA VAL A 30 2.82 -2.96 11.46
C VAL A 30 4.02 -2.94 10.53
N ILE A 31 4.61 -1.76 10.34
CA ILE A 31 5.76 -1.54 9.47
C ILE A 31 6.99 -1.38 10.36
N PRO A 32 7.95 -2.33 10.34
CA PRO A 32 9.19 -2.17 11.09
C PRO A 32 9.97 -0.93 10.65
N LEU A 33 10.61 -0.23 11.59
CA LEU A 33 11.39 0.98 11.27
C LEU A 33 12.49 0.71 10.24
N THR A 34 13.10 -0.49 10.28
CA THR A 34 14.09 -0.92 9.29
C THR A 34 13.54 -0.93 7.86
N VAL A 35 12.25 -1.25 7.66
CA VAL A 35 11.61 -1.16 6.34
C VAL A 35 11.59 0.28 5.84
N ILE A 36 11.35 1.26 6.72
CA ILE A 36 11.37 2.68 6.36
C ILE A 36 12.77 3.10 5.89
N GLU A 37 13.81 2.67 6.61
CA GLU A 37 15.21 2.94 6.27
C GLU A 37 15.60 2.35 4.91
N GLU A 38 15.13 1.14 4.61
CA GLU A 38 15.34 0.50 3.32
C GLU A 38 14.61 1.24 2.20
N LEU A 39 13.33 1.61 2.39
CA LEU A 39 12.58 2.39 1.41
C LEU A 39 13.29 3.72 1.08
N ASP A 40 13.87 4.39 2.08
CA ASP A 40 14.66 5.61 1.85
C ASP A 40 15.92 5.38 1.02
N THR A 41 16.53 4.20 1.13
CA THR A 41 17.63 3.78 0.26
C THR A 41 17.12 3.56 -1.17
N PHE A 42 16.03 2.80 -1.34
CA PHE A 42 15.46 2.48 -2.66
C PHE A 42 14.91 3.70 -3.42
N LYS A 43 14.46 4.75 -2.72
CA LYS A 43 13.97 5.99 -3.35
C LYS A 43 14.99 6.68 -4.27
N LYS A 44 16.28 6.37 -4.15
CA LYS A 44 17.35 6.90 -5.00
C LYS A 44 17.41 6.21 -6.36
N ASN A 45 16.74 5.08 -6.53
CA ASN A 45 16.71 4.33 -7.78
C ASN A 45 15.74 5.00 -8.78
N ASN A 46 16.10 4.96 -10.06
CA ASN A 46 15.31 5.53 -11.17
C ASN A 46 14.47 4.47 -11.89
N ASP A 47 14.15 3.38 -11.21
CA ASP A 47 13.37 2.26 -11.71
C ASP A 47 11.98 2.18 -11.05
N GLU A 48 11.26 1.11 -11.33
CA GLU A 48 9.96 0.82 -10.73
C GLU A 48 10.04 0.66 -9.21
N THR A 49 11.09 0.02 -8.70
CA THR A 49 11.28 -0.16 -7.24
C THR A 49 11.43 1.19 -6.52
N GLY A 50 12.21 2.12 -7.08
CA GLY A 50 12.35 3.48 -6.55
C GLY A 50 11.08 4.32 -6.71
N ARG A 51 10.26 4.10 -7.75
CA ARG A 51 8.93 4.72 -7.87
C ARG A 51 8.00 4.21 -6.77
N ASN A 52 7.95 2.90 -6.55
CA ASN A 52 7.09 2.29 -5.53
C ASN A 52 7.50 2.73 -4.12
N ALA A 53 8.80 2.74 -3.82
CA ALA A 53 9.31 3.25 -2.54
C ALA A 53 8.88 4.71 -2.27
N ARG A 54 8.94 5.58 -3.29
CA ARG A 54 8.44 6.97 -3.17
C ARG A 54 6.94 7.02 -2.90
N GLN A 55 6.14 6.16 -3.52
CA GLN A 55 4.70 6.10 -3.30
C GLN A 55 4.35 5.66 -1.88
N VAL A 56 5.03 4.64 -1.35
CA VAL A 56 4.86 4.18 0.04
C VAL A 56 5.17 5.31 1.01
N VAL A 57 6.33 5.96 0.87
CA VAL A 57 6.73 7.06 1.77
C VAL A 57 5.76 8.24 1.71
N ARG A 58 5.23 8.59 0.53
CA ARG A 58 4.17 9.61 0.41
C ARG A 58 2.89 9.19 1.13
N GLY A 59 2.51 7.91 1.05
CA GLY A 59 1.37 7.37 1.79
C GLY A 59 1.55 7.49 3.30
N LEU A 60 2.73 7.12 3.81
CA LEU A 60 3.07 7.28 5.22
C LEU A 60 3.10 8.74 5.66
N ASP A 61 3.58 9.65 4.81
CA ASP A 61 3.60 11.08 5.13
C ASP A 61 2.18 11.67 5.20
N LYS A 62 1.25 11.22 4.34
CA LYS A 62 -0.17 11.56 4.47
C LYS A 62 -0.77 11.04 5.78
N LEU A 63 -0.41 9.84 6.22
CA LEU A 63 -0.90 9.32 7.52
C LEU A 63 -0.34 10.14 8.70
N ARG A 64 0.87 10.68 8.59
CA ARG A 64 1.47 11.55 9.62
C ARG A 64 0.72 12.88 9.80
N SER A 65 0.00 13.37 8.79
CA SER A 65 -0.83 14.56 8.95
C SER A 65 -2.13 14.28 9.70
N ILE A 66 -2.53 13.00 9.80
CA ILE A 66 -3.74 12.54 10.49
C ILE A 66 -3.43 12.11 11.93
N GLY A 67 -2.25 11.57 12.21
CA GLY A 67 -1.85 11.16 13.55
C GLY A 67 -0.39 10.70 13.68
N HIS A 68 -0.05 10.10 14.83
CA HIS A 68 1.30 9.65 15.12
C HIS A 68 1.52 8.19 14.72
N LEU A 69 2.33 7.96 13.67
CA LEU A 69 2.61 6.61 13.16
C LEU A 69 3.15 5.62 14.20
N PHE A 70 3.88 6.07 15.22
CA PHE A 70 4.37 5.17 16.28
C PHE A 70 3.27 4.70 17.24
N GLU A 71 2.21 5.48 17.40
CA GLU A 71 1.03 5.14 18.20
C GLU A 71 0.01 4.33 17.38
N GLY A 72 0.08 4.47 16.05
CA GLY A 72 -0.85 3.88 15.11
C GLY A 72 -1.89 4.91 14.64
N VAL A 73 -2.15 4.92 13.33
CA VAL A 73 -3.12 5.83 12.70
C VAL A 73 -4.26 5.01 12.12
N VAL A 74 -5.50 5.34 12.52
CA VAL A 74 -6.70 4.80 11.87
C VAL A 74 -6.80 5.42 10.49
N TRP A 75 -6.82 4.58 9.45
CA TRP A 75 -6.70 5.05 8.06
C TRP A 75 -7.96 4.84 7.21
N ASN A 76 -8.93 4.04 7.69
CA ASN A 76 -10.20 3.78 7.02
C ASN A 76 -11.38 3.76 8.01
N GLU A 77 -12.61 3.69 7.48
CA GLU A 77 -13.85 3.63 8.26
C GLU A 77 -14.06 2.26 8.94
N GLN A 78 -13.40 1.21 8.46
CA GLN A 78 -13.45 -0.14 9.05
C GLN A 78 -12.64 -0.26 10.34
N GLY A 79 -11.85 0.76 10.71
CA GLY A 79 -11.01 0.76 11.91
C GLY A 79 -9.62 0.17 11.73
N GLY A 80 -9.18 0.00 10.48
CA GLY A 80 -7.82 -0.41 10.13
C GLY A 80 -6.78 0.57 10.65
N ILE A 81 -5.68 0.04 11.17
CA ILE A 81 -4.61 0.83 11.78
C ILE A 81 -3.30 0.60 11.02
N ILE A 82 -2.56 1.67 10.72
CA ILE A 82 -1.17 1.58 10.25
C ILE A 82 -0.25 2.14 11.32
N ARG A 83 0.73 1.34 11.74
CA ARG A 83 1.69 1.70 12.78
C ARG A 83 3.12 1.40 12.34
N VAL A 84 4.05 2.31 12.64
CA VAL A 84 5.49 2.07 12.52
C VAL A 84 6.01 1.54 13.85
N ALA A 85 6.68 0.40 13.83
CA ALA A 85 7.21 -0.24 15.03
C ALA A 85 8.72 -0.04 15.15
N ARG A 86 9.17 0.24 16.37
CA ARG A 86 10.61 0.19 16.70
C ARG A 86 11.09 -1.25 16.62
N VAL A 87 12.32 -1.43 16.17
CA VAL A 87 13.00 -2.71 16.11
C VAL A 87 13.86 -2.89 17.35
N GLU A 88 13.80 -4.08 17.95
CA GLU A 88 14.66 -4.50 19.05
C GLU A 88 15.35 -5.81 18.61
N PRO A 89 16.67 -5.97 18.80
CA PRO A 89 17.34 -7.23 18.50
C PRO A 89 16.71 -8.39 19.30
N MET A 90 16.64 -9.57 18.69
CA MET A 90 16.20 -10.76 19.40
C MET A 90 17.31 -11.25 20.34
N GLU A 91 16.97 -11.55 21.59
CA GLU A 91 17.94 -11.94 22.63
C GLU A 91 18.64 -13.30 22.36
N ASP A 92 18.08 -14.15 21.49
CA ASP A 92 18.62 -15.48 21.18
C ASP A 92 19.38 -15.45 19.84
N GLU A 93 20.61 -14.92 19.86
CA GLU A 93 21.53 -14.81 18.71
C GLU A 93 22.20 -16.15 18.35
N ARG A 94 21.47 -17.27 18.38
CA ARG A 94 22.00 -18.56 17.92
C ARG A 94 21.51 -18.86 16.51
N SER A 95 22.32 -18.37 15.55
CA SER A 95 22.42 -18.83 14.16
C SER A 95 21.34 -18.34 13.18
N LEU A 96 21.41 -17.09 12.71
CA LEU A 96 20.77 -16.66 11.45
C LEU A 96 21.47 -15.41 10.86
N GLU A 97 22.70 -15.50 10.36
CA GLU A 97 23.22 -14.47 9.41
C GLU A 97 23.18 -15.09 8.00
N LEU A 98 22.48 -14.54 7.02
CA LEU A 98 22.70 -13.23 6.42
C LEU A 98 21.41 -12.41 6.30
N ASN A 99 21.32 -11.35 7.11
CA ASN A 99 21.11 -9.94 6.76
C ASN A 99 20.57 -9.28 8.04
N LYS A 100 21.30 -8.32 8.61
CA LYS A 100 20.94 -7.70 9.90
C LYS A 100 19.52 -7.12 9.86
N ASN A 101 19.10 -6.62 8.71
CA ASN A 101 17.81 -5.99 8.52
C ASN A 101 16.65 -7.00 8.56
N ASP A 102 16.75 -8.13 7.86
CA ASP A 102 15.69 -9.16 7.89
C ASP A 102 15.39 -9.63 9.31
N ASN A 103 16.44 -9.82 10.12
CA ASN A 103 16.29 -10.22 11.51
C ASN A 103 15.62 -9.13 12.36
N LEU A 104 15.87 -7.85 12.07
CA LEU A 104 15.18 -6.72 12.73
C LEU A 104 13.71 -6.62 12.31
N ILE A 105 13.38 -6.90 11.06
CA ILE A 105 12.00 -6.94 10.57
C ILE A 105 11.26 -8.11 11.26
N LEU A 106 11.87 -9.31 11.29
CA LEU A 106 11.31 -10.50 11.95
C LEU A 106 11.16 -10.32 13.47
N SER A 107 12.04 -9.57 14.12
CA SER A 107 11.96 -9.36 15.57
C SER A 107 10.69 -8.64 15.99
N VAL A 108 10.15 -7.76 15.13
CA VAL A 108 8.86 -7.10 15.35
C VAL A 108 7.73 -8.12 15.34
N ALA A 109 7.71 -9.03 14.36
CA ALA A 109 6.71 -10.08 14.28
C ALA A 109 6.81 -11.05 15.47
N ALA A 110 8.03 -11.46 15.82
CA ALA A 110 8.28 -12.32 16.97
C ALA A 110 7.82 -11.68 18.28
N LYS A 111 8.04 -10.36 18.46
CA LYS A 111 7.59 -9.61 19.64
C LYS A 111 6.07 -9.61 19.76
N LEU A 112 5.34 -9.31 18.69
CA LEU A 112 3.87 -9.33 18.67
C LEU A 112 3.33 -10.74 18.94
N ASN A 113 3.94 -11.76 18.32
CA ASN A 113 3.54 -13.15 18.53
C ASN A 113 3.72 -13.60 19.99
N ARG A 114 4.85 -13.25 20.61
CA ARG A 114 5.11 -13.52 22.05
C ARG A 114 4.15 -12.80 22.99
N GLN A 115 3.58 -11.67 22.57
CA GLN A 115 2.52 -10.98 23.30
C GLN A 115 1.14 -11.67 23.17
N GLY A 116 1.05 -12.78 22.44
CA GLY A 116 -0.19 -13.52 22.20
C GLY A 116 -1.08 -12.88 21.14
N LEU A 117 -0.56 -11.92 20.37
CA LEU A 117 -1.30 -11.28 19.28
C LEU A 117 -1.26 -12.18 18.04
N ARG A 118 -2.41 -12.31 17.36
CA ARG A 118 -2.51 -13.06 16.10
C ARG A 118 -1.72 -12.33 15.01
N THR A 119 -0.47 -12.74 14.85
CA THR A 119 0.54 -12.07 14.03
C THR A 119 0.79 -12.86 12.75
N ILE A 120 0.72 -12.17 11.62
CA ILE A 120 0.95 -12.73 10.29
C ILE A 120 2.06 -11.92 9.63
N PHE A 121 3.13 -12.60 9.21
CA PHE A 121 4.22 -11.98 8.47
C PHE A 121 3.95 -12.06 6.97
N ILE A 122 3.98 -10.91 6.30
CA ILE A 122 3.68 -10.79 4.88
C ILE A 122 4.99 -10.61 4.13
N THR A 123 5.34 -11.61 3.31
CA THR A 123 6.58 -11.63 2.54
C THR A 123 6.42 -12.43 1.26
N LYS A 124 7.27 -12.11 0.27
CA LYS A 124 7.44 -12.90 -0.96
C LYS A 124 8.67 -13.82 -0.89
N ASP A 125 9.53 -13.67 0.12
CA ASP A 125 10.78 -14.42 0.25
C ASP A 125 10.55 -15.77 0.95
N ILE A 126 11.00 -16.85 0.32
CA ILE A 126 10.97 -18.20 0.90
C ILE A 126 11.85 -18.30 2.15
N ASN A 127 13.00 -17.63 2.18
CA ASN A 127 13.90 -17.64 3.33
C ASN A 127 13.25 -16.98 4.55
N ALA A 128 12.53 -15.87 4.35
CA ALA A 128 11.79 -15.21 5.41
C ALA A 128 10.65 -16.10 5.96
N ARG A 129 9.95 -16.83 5.08
CA ARG A 129 8.92 -17.82 5.47
C ARG A 129 9.50 -18.94 6.33
N VAL A 130 10.61 -19.56 5.91
CA VAL A 130 11.29 -20.62 6.67
C VAL A 130 11.73 -20.13 8.06
N LYS A 131 12.21 -18.89 8.18
CA LYS A 131 12.56 -18.29 9.47
C LYS A 131 11.31 -18.10 10.35
N CYS A 132 10.19 -17.66 9.78
CA CYS A 132 8.93 -17.53 10.51
C CYS A 132 8.42 -18.88 11.03
N ASP A 133 8.50 -19.94 10.22
CA ASP A 133 8.13 -21.31 10.62
C ASP A 133 8.94 -21.76 11.84
N ALA A 134 10.26 -21.50 11.85
CA ALA A 134 11.13 -21.80 12.98
C ALA A 134 10.78 -20.99 14.25
N LEU A 135 10.15 -19.82 14.09
CA LEU A 135 9.71 -18.94 15.16
C LEU A 135 8.23 -19.14 15.55
N GLY A 136 7.50 -20.04 14.87
CA GLY A 136 6.07 -20.25 15.07
C GLY A 136 5.20 -19.03 14.74
N ILE A 137 5.61 -18.24 13.74
CA ILE A 137 4.90 -17.06 13.25
C ILE A 137 4.18 -17.45 11.95
N ASP A 138 2.88 -17.18 11.86
CA ASP A 138 2.12 -17.42 10.64
C ASP A 138 2.66 -16.53 9.49
N THR A 139 2.70 -17.06 8.27
CA THR A 139 3.08 -16.29 7.08
C THR A 139 2.04 -16.37 5.98
N GLU A 140 1.87 -15.28 5.24
CA GLU A 140 1.04 -15.25 4.04
C GLU A 140 1.84 -14.58 2.90
N ASP A 141 1.69 -15.12 1.69
CA ASP A 141 2.20 -14.46 0.49
C ASP A 141 1.30 -13.28 0.13
N PHE A 142 1.90 -12.16 -0.24
CA PHE A 142 1.14 -11.03 -0.75
C PHE A 142 0.78 -11.28 -2.22
N GLU A 143 -0.28 -12.05 -2.44
CA GLU A 143 -0.97 -12.14 -3.73
C GLU A 143 -2.00 -11.02 -3.81
N ALA A 144 -1.71 -10.01 -4.64
CA ALA A 144 -2.63 -8.89 -4.88
C ALA A 144 -4.02 -9.35 -5.35
N ASP A 145 -4.13 -10.58 -5.89
CA ASP A 145 -5.35 -11.18 -6.41
C ASP A 145 -6.20 -11.92 -5.36
N ARG A 146 -5.68 -12.14 -4.14
CA ARG A 146 -6.41 -12.81 -3.04
C ARG A 146 -7.05 -11.86 -2.03
N VAL A 147 -6.77 -10.57 -2.14
CA VAL A 147 -7.45 -9.51 -1.40
C VAL A 147 -8.45 -8.86 -2.34
N ASP A 148 -9.68 -9.39 -2.34
CA ASP A 148 -10.86 -9.02 -3.13
C ASP A 148 -10.62 -8.43 -4.53
N ALA A 149 -11.20 -9.09 -5.52
CA ALA A 149 -11.23 -8.71 -6.93
C ALA A 149 -11.77 -7.28 -7.22
N ASP A 150 -12.17 -6.51 -6.21
CA ASP A 150 -12.60 -5.12 -6.27
C ASP A 150 -11.46 -4.09 -6.16
N TRP A 151 -10.23 -4.53 -5.89
CA TRP A 151 -9.19 -3.66 -5.34
C TRP A 151 -7.96 -3.45 -6.23
N LEU A 152 -8.03 -3.85 -7.51
CA LEU A 152 -7.19 -3.29 -8.55
C LEU A 152 -7.52 -1.80 -8.66
N HIS A 153 -6.57 -0.93 -8.35
CA HIS A 153 -6.61 0.41 -8.92
C HIS A 153 -6.49 0.20 -10.43
N SER A 154 -7.63 0.18 -11.12
CA SER A 154 -7.79 -0.31 -12.49
C SER A 154 -7.00 0.50 -13.54
N GLY A 155 -6.25 1.50 -13.09
CA GLY A 155 -5.56 2.46 -13.93
C GLY A 155 -6.53 3.40 -14.64
N TYR A 156 -7.84 3.35 -14.36
CA TYR A 156 -8.82 4.22 -15.01
C TYR A 156 -9.81 4.89 -14.04
N CYS A 157 -10.30 6.07 -14.41
CA CYS A 157 -11.48 6.69 -13.83
C CYS A 157 -12.54 6.96 -14.90
N SER A 158 -13.78 7.19 -14.49
CA SER A 158 -14.86 7.61 -15.37
C SER A 158 -15.24 9.07 -15.09
N MET A 159 -15.45 9.88 -16.12
CA MET A 159 -15.83 11.30 -16.00
C MET A 159 -17.04 11.58 -16.88
N GLN A 160 -18.06 12.21 -16.30
CA GLN A 160 -19.24 12.67 -17.02
C GLN A 160 -18.92 14.01 -17.69
N VAL A 161 -18.89 14.05 -19.01
CA VAL A 161 -18.54 15.25 -19.79
C VAL A 161 -19.63 15.56 -20.81
N SER A 162 -19.63 16.78 -21.34
CA SER A 162 -20.57 17.12 -22.41
C SER A 162 -20.12 16.50 -23.74
N THR A 163 -21.07 16.32 -24.66
CA THR A 163 -20.82 15.78 -26.01
C THR A 163 -19.69 16.54 -26.73
N GLU A 164 -19.60 17.87 -26.54
CA GLU A 164 -18.57 18.69 -27.19
C GLU A 164 -17.14 18.30 -26.77
N VAL A 165 -16.95 17.86 -25.53
CA VAL A 165 -15.65 17.40 -25.03
C VAL A 165 -15.23 16.09 -25.72
N ILE A 166 -16.18 15.18 -25.90
CA ILE A 166 -15.97 13.90 -26.59
C ILE A 166 -15.65 14.15 -28.06
N ASP A 167 -16.44 14.99 -28.73
CA ASP A 167 -16.22 15.36 -30.13
C ASP A 167 -14.84 16.01 -30.34
N SER A 168 -14.44 16.92 -29.45
CA SER A 168 -13.12 17.54 -29.49
C SER A 168 -11.99 16.51 -29.36
N LEU A 169 -12.13 15.52 -28.48
CA LEU A 169 -11.14 14.44 -28.33
C LEU A 169 -11.05 13.59 -29.60
N TYR A 170 -12.18 13.25 -30.24
CA TYR A 170 -12.17 12.48 -31.50
C TYR A 170 -11.57 13.26 -32.67
N GLN A 171 -11.82 14.58 -32.76
CA GLN A 171 -11.29 15.44 -33.82
C GLN A 171 -9.79 15.71 -33.64
N GLU A 172 -9.38 16.14 -32.45
CA GLU A 172 -8.01 16.62 -32.19
C GLU A 172 -7.06 15.52 -31.72
N ARG A 173 -7.58 14.33 -31.38
CA ARG A 173 -6.85 13.19 -30.76
C ARG A 173 -6.14 13.51 -29.45
N GLN A 174 -6.42 14.69 -28.88
CA GLN A 174 -5.89 15.15 -27.62
C GLN A 174 -6.89 16.11 -26.99
N LEU A 175 -6.87 16.19 -25.67
CA LEU A 175 -7.73 17.09 -24.91
C LEU A 175 -6.88 17.83 -23.87
N PRO A 176 -6.94 19.16 -23.79
CA PRO A 176 -6.39 19.90 -22.66
C PRO A 176 -7.06 19.44 -21.37
N ARG A 177 -6.24 19.12 -20.36
CA ARG A 177 -6.72 18.67 -19.05
C ARG A 177 -7.77 19.59 -18.43
N THR A 178 -7.65 20.90 -18.66
CA THR A 178 -8.57 21.92 -18.13
C THR A 178 -10.01 21.73 -18.60
N MET A 179 -10.24 21.04 -19.71
CA MET A 179 -11.59 20.70 -20.17
C MET A 179 -12.27 19.64 -19.28
N LEU A 180 -11.53 18.98 -18.39
CA LEU A 180 -12.03 17.98 -17.44
C LEU A 180 -12.28 18.57 -16.04
N ASP A 181 -11.98 19.85 -15.80
CA ASP A 181 -12.09 20.48 -14.47
C ASP A 181 -13.55 20.67 -14.02
N VAL A 182 -14.50 20.51 -14.94
CA VAL A 182 -15.94 20.78 -14.72
C VAL A 182 -16.67 19.68 -13.98
N THR A 183 -16.19 18.43 -14.06
CA THR A 183 -16.86 17.29 -13.44
C THR A 183 -15.86 16.41 -12.71
N PRO A 184 -16.04 16.10 -11.41
CA PRO A 184 -15.17 15.16 -10.74
C PRO A 184 -15.38 13.76 -11.33
N GLY A 185 -14.28 13.07 -11.60
CA GLY A 185 -14.28 11.68 -12.00
C GLY A 185 -14.61 10.75 -10.83
N ARG A 186 -15.04 9.55 -11.17
CA ARG A 186 -15.22 8.45 -10.23
C ARG A 186 -14.30 7.32 -10.61
N THR A 187 -13.50 6.89 -9.64
CA THR A 187 -12.76 5.63 -9.74
C THR A 187 -13.72 4.44 -9.56
N PRO A 188 -13.33 3.22 -9.96
CA PRO A 188 -14.20 2.04 -9.81
C PRO A 188 -14.62 1.75 -8.36
N ASP A 189 -13.79 2.11 -7.38
CA ASP A 189 -14.07 2.04 -5.95
C ASP A 189 -14.93 3.22 -5.43
N GLY A 190 -15.45 4.06 -6.34
CA GLY A 190 -16.41 5.12 -6.04
C GLY A 190 -15.81 6.41 -5.47
N GLN A 191 -14.48 6.52 -5.39
CA GLN A 191 -13.84 7.75 -4.92
C GLN A 191 -13.95 8.86 -5.97
N LEU A 192 -14.18 10.08 -5.47
CA LEU A 192 -14.14 11.28 -6.29
C LEU A 192 -12.69 11.63 -6.61
N MET A 193 -12.40 11.83 -7.88
CA MET A 193 -11.08 12.20 -8.38
C MET A 193 -11.21 13.46 -9.22
N LYS A 194 -10.43 14.48 -8.89
CA LYS A 194 -10.43 15.69 -9.71
C LYS A 194 -9.45 15.52 -10.87
N SER A 195 -9.66 16.31 -11.92
CA SER A 195 -8.70 16.41 -13.02
C SER A 195 -7.29 16.71 -12.50
N GLU A 196 -7.14 17.54 -11.45
CA GLU A 196 -5.88 17.91 -10.79
C GLU A 196 -5.10 16.75 -10.16
N ASP A 197 -5.77 15.62 -9.93
CA ASP A 197 -5.18 14.41 -9.35
C ASP A 197 -4.72 13.40 -10.41
N LEU A 198 -5.06 13.62 -11.70
CA LEU A 198 -4.65 12.75 -12.80
C LEU A 198 -3.12 12.63 -12.89
N VAL A 199 -2.63 11.40 -12.96
CA VAL A 199 -1.20 11.09 -13.15
C VAL A 199 -0.91 10.59 -14.58
N PRO A 200 0.33 10.71 -15.08
CA PRO A 200 0.71 10.14 -16.36
C PRO A 200 0.43 8.63 -16.44
N ASN A 201 -0.03 8.17 -17.61
CA ASN A 201 -0.44 6.78 -17.89
C ASN A 201 -1.67 6.29 -17.11
N GLN A 202 -2.50 7.22 -16.61
CA GLN A 202 -3.84 6.92 -16.12
C GLN A 202 -4.86 7.08 -17.26
N PHE A 203 -5.73 6.08 -17.44
CA PHE A 203 -6.81 6.10 -18.41
C PHE A 203 -8.00 6.91 -17.86
N VAL A 204 -8.66 7.67 -18.71
CA VAL A 204 -9.88 8.41 -18.37
C VAL A 204 -10.97 7.99 -19.36
N ILE A 205 -12.04 7.38 -18.84
CA ILE A 205 -13.22 7.02 -19.61
C ILE A 205 -14.15 8.21 -19.57
N LEU A 206 -14.35 8.85 -20.72
CA LEU A 206 -15.31 9.93 -20.87
C LEU A 206 -16.68 9.32 -21.20
N ILE A 207 -17.68 9.66 -20.40
CA ILE A 207 -19.07 9.25 -20.59
C ILE A 207 -19.86 10.51 -20.90
N ASP A 208 -20.67 10.47 -21.96
CA ASP A 208 -21.53 11.58 -22.31
C ASP A 208 -22.62 11.73 -21.24
N GLN A 209 -22.80 12.95 -20.74
CA GLN A 209 -23.89 13.28 -19.83
C GLN A 209 -25.27 12.98 -20.42
N ALA A 210 -25.42 13.00 -21.75
CA ALA A 210 -26.66 12.66 -22.43
C ALA A 210 -26.97 11.15 -22.42
N ASP A 211 -25.97 10.29 -22.17
CA ASP A 211 -26.09 8.83 -22.16
C ASP A 211 -26.36 8.25 -20.75
N SER A 212 -26.59 9.10 -19.75
CA SER A 212 -26.79 8.72 -18.34
C SER A 212 -28.23 8.80 -17.82
#